data_AF-A0A8J3LG80-F1
#
_entry.id   AF-A0A8J3LG80-F1
#
_cell.length_a   1.000
_cell.length_b   1.000
_cell.length_c   1.000
_cell.angle_alpha   90.00
_cell.angle_beta   90.00
_cell.angle_gamma   90.00
#
_symmetry.space_group_name_H-M   'P 1'
#
loop_
_entity.id
_entity.type
_entity.pdbx_description
1 polymer ?
#
loop_
_entity_poly.entity_id
_entity_poly.type
_entity_poly.pdbx_seq_one_letter_code
_entity_poly.pdbx_strand_id
1 'polypeptide(L)' 'MASGAERIEQPQTGRRPHASLDEQVRRRGLKPIKSVDDLVCEGIFETDEELDEFLAFTYAARRSDMA' A
#
# COMPACT_ATOMS: atom_id res chain seq x y z
N MET A 1 -18.46 -49.28 2.59
CA MET A 1 -19.41 -48.17 2.81
C MET A 1 -18.69 -46.88 2.48
N ALA A 2 -19.05 -46.27 1.35
CA ALA A 2 -18.52 -45.00 0.88
C ALA A 2 -19.24 -43.86 1.60
N SER A 3 -18.49 -42.86 2.06
CA SER A 3 -18.96 -41.51 2.36
C SER A 3 -17.69 -40.66 2.47
N GLY A 4 -17.25 -39.94 1.44
CA GLY A 4 -18.09 -39.04 0.65
C GLY A 4 -18.39 -37.77 1.44
N ALA A 5 -17.40 -37.19 2.11
CA ALA A 5 -17.44 -35.77 2.41
C ALA A 5 -16.64 -35.10 1.29
N GLU A 6 -17.34 -34.89 0.18
CA GLU A 6 -16.94 -33.99 -0.88
C GLU A 6 -16.46 -32.70 -0.22
N ARG A 7 -15.15 -32.46 -0.30
CA ARG A 7 -14.57 -31.16 -0.05
C ARG A 7 -15.28 -30.28 -1.07
N ILE A 8 -16.33 -29.56 -0.64
CA ILE A 8 -17.06 -28.63 -1.48
C ILE A 8 -15.98 -27.73 -2.06
N GLU A 9 -15.63 -27.98 -3.31
CA GLU A 9 -14.74 -27.15 -4.08
C GLU A 9 -15.52 -25.87 -4.23
N GLN A 10 -15.34 -24.99 -3.24
CA GLN A 10 -15.92 -23.68 -3.24
C GLN A 10 -15.53 -23.11 -4.60
N PRO A 11 -16.51 -22.88 -5.52
CA PRO A 11 -16.18 -22.38 -6.83
C PRO A 11 -15.40 -21.12 -6.56
N GLN A 12 -14.21 -21.01 -7.17
CA GLN A 12 -13.34 -19.85 -7.09
C GLN A 12 -14.08 -18.70 -7.78
N THR A 13 -15.17 -18.20 -7.21
CA THR A 13 -16.03 -17.18 -7.78
C THR A 13 -15.27 -15.87 -7.73
N GLY A 14 -14.56 -15.62 -8.81
CA GLY A 14 -14.18 -14.27 -9.22
C GLY A 14 -13.11 -13.62 -8.35
N ARG A 15 -11.98 -14.28 -8.10
CA ARG A 15 -10.74 -13.51 -7.91
C ARG A 15 -10.49 -12.82 -9.24
N ARG A 16 -11.03 -11.60 -9.40
CA ARG A 16 -10.75 -10.77 -10.58
C ARG A 16 -9.23 -10.82 -10.75
N PRO A 17 -8.72 -11.18 -11.94
CA PRO A 17 -7.28 -11.15 -12.17
C PRO A 17 -6.76 -9.80 -11.70
N HIS A 18 -5.75 -9.79 -10.83
CA HIS A 18 -5.12 -8.53 -10.46
C HIS A 18 -4.65 -7.89 -11.76
N ALA A 19 -5.16 -6.70 -12.06
CA ALA A 19 -4.77 -5.96 -13.25
C ALA A 19 -3.24 -5.84 -13.29
N SER A 20 -2.64 -5.85 -14.47
CA SER A 20 -1.19 -5.66 -14.59
C SER A 20 -0.77 -4.33 -13.95
N LEU A 21 0.48 -4.21 -13.52
CA LEU A 21 0.98 -2.97 -12.93
C LEU A 21 0.70 -1.76 -13.84
N ASP A 22 0.96 -1.90 -15.15
CA ASP A 22 0.69 -0.86 -16.15
C ASP A 22 -0.79 -0.50 -16.26
N GLU A 23 -1.69 -1.47 -16.12
CA GLU A 23 -3.12 -1.21 -16.10
C GLU A 23 -3.56 -0.51 -14.81
N GLN A 24 -2.98 -0.89 -13.66
CA GLN A 24 -3.25 -0.21 -12.39
C GLN A 24 -2.77 1.24 -12.40
N VAL A 25 -1.55 1.48 -12.92
CA VAL A 25 -0.97 2.82 -13.08
C VAL A 25 -1.85 3.69 -13.98
N ARG A 26 -2.24 3.18 -15.16
CA ARG A 26 -3.15 3.89 -16.08
C ARG A 26 -4.50 4.20 -15.46
N ARG A 27 -5.13 3.22 -14.79
CA ARG A 27 -6.46 3.39 -14.16
C ARG A 27 -6.45 4.44 -13.04
N ARG A 28 -5.37 4.52 -12.28
CA ARG A 28 -5.23 5.44 -11.14
C ARG A 28 -4.57 6.77 -11.53
N GLY A 29 -4.17 6.94 -12.79
CA GLY A 29 -3.46 8.13 -13.26
C GLY A 29 -2.12 8.36 -12.55
N LEU A 30 -1.51 7.30 -12.04
CA LEU A 30 -0.26 7.41 -11.28
C LEU A 30 0.89 7.68 -12.25
N LYS A 31 1.85 8.49 -11.80
CA LYS A 31 3.11 8.71 -12.51
C LYS A 31 4.24 8.09 -11.68
N PRO A 32 5.13 7.28 -12.29
CA PRO A 32 6.31 6.79 -11.59
C PRO A 32 7.17 7.97 -11.14
N ILE A 33 7.63 7.94 -9.88
CA ILE A 33 8.58 8.90 -9.31
C ILE A 33 9.92 8.76 -10.06
N LYS A 34 10.44 9.85 -10.60
CA LYS A 34 11.68 9.91 -11.38
C LYS A 34 12.81 10.61 -10.63
N SER A 35 12.49 11.56 -9.77
CA SER A 35 13.46 12.22 -8.89
C SER A 35 12.87 12.51 -7.51
N VAL A 36 13.72 13.01 -6.62
CA VAL A 36 13.28 13.53 -5.31
C VAL A 36 12.37 14.75 -5.48
N ASP A 37 12.56 15.54 -6.53
CA ASP A 37 11.73 16.72 -6.80
C ASP A 37 10.26 16.35 -7.05
N ASP A 38 9.99 15.16 -7.60
CA ASP A 38 8.62 14.66 -7.79
C ASP A 38 7.90 14.36 -6.47
N LEU A 39 8.63 14.31 -5.35
CA LEU A 39 8.07 14.08 -4.01
C LEU A 39 7.78 15.37 -3.25
N VAL A 40 8.13 16.53 -3.82
CA VAL A 40 7.86 17.83 -3.19
C VAL A 40 6.36 18.07 -3.18
N CYS A 41 5.80 18.20 -1.97
CA CYS A 41 4.40 18.53 -1.75
C CYS A 41 4.31 19.74 -0.83
N GLU A 42 3.71 20.82 -1.32
CA GLU A 42 3.46 22.03 -0.53
C GLU A 42 2.25 21.83 0.39
N GLY A 43 2.29 22.45 1.58
CA GLY A 43 1.16 22.45 2.52
C GLY A 43 0.82 21.09 3.11
N ILE A 44 1.78 20.15 3.13
CA ILE A 44 1.61 18.87 3.84
C ILE A 44 1.56 19.08 5.36
N PHE A 45 2.35 20.03 5.85
CA PHE A 45 2.37 20.43 7.24
C PHE A 45 1.95 21.90 7.33
N GLU A 46 1.08 22.20 8.28
CA GLU A 46 0.60 23.55 8.54
C GLU A 46 1.60 24.36 9.37
N THR A 47 2.44 23.67 10.15
CA THR A 47 3.44 24.28 11.04
C THR A 47 4.72 23.45 11.14
N ASP A 48 5.82 24.08 11.54
CA ASP A 48 7.10 23.39 11.78
C ASP A 48 7.01 22.39 12.96
N GLU A 49 6.19 22.68 13.97
CA GLU A 49 5.94 21.79 15.12
C GLU A 49 5.30 20.46 14.66
N GLU A 50 4.35 20.53 13.73
CA GLU A 50 3.70 19.33 13.17
C GLU A 50 4.70 18.45 12.40
N LEU A 51 5.61 19.08 11.65
CA LEU A 51 6.70 18.39 10.97
C LEU A 51 7.63 17.70 11.98
N ASP A 52 7.99 18.38 13.06
CA ASP A 52 8.86 17.83 14.12
C ASP A 52 8.21 16.64 14.84
N GLU A 53 6.91 16.71 15.15
CA GLU A 53 6.15 15.61 15.72
C GLU A 53 6.15 14.38 14.79
N PHE A 54 5.89 14.60 13.49
CA PHE A 54 5.91 13.53 12.49
C PHE A 54 7.30 12.86 12.39
N LEU A 55 8.37 13.64 12.39
CA LEU A 55 9.74 13.12 12.36
C LEU A 55 10.08 12.32 13.63
N ALA A 56 9.67 12.79 14.80
CA ALA A 56 9.86 12.08 16.06
C ALA A 56 9.12 10.72 16.05
N PHE A 57 7.85 10.72 15.61
CA PHE A 57 7.05 9.51 15.48
C PHE A 57 7.68 8.51 14.51
N THR A 58 8.02 8.93 13.29
CA THR A 58 8.60 8.04 12.26
C THR A 58 9.94 7.44 12.70
N TYR A 59 10.79 8.23 13.37
CA TYR A 59 12.06 7.74 13.90
C TYR A 59 11.87 6.75 15.05
N ALA A 60 10.88 6.95 15.91
CA ALA A 60 10.52 5.98 16.95
C ALA A 60 10.00 4.67 16.32
N ALA A 61 9.03 4.75 15.41
CA ALA A 61 8.44 3.58 14.74
C ALA A 61 9.48 2.74 14.00
N ARG A 62 10.39 3.37 13.25
CA ARG A 62 11.47 2.67 12.54
C ARG A 62 12.38 1.90 13.49
N ARG A 63 12.69 2.45 14.67
CA ARG A 63 13.55 1.79 15.65
C ARG A 63 12.84 0.64 16.37
N SER A 64 11.54 0.76 16.61
CA SER A 64 10.74 -0.32 17.20
C SER A 64 10.66 -1.55 16.30
N ASP A 65 10.66 -1.38 14.97
CA ASP A 65 10.66 -2.50 14.01
C ASP A 65 12.04 -3.18 13.87
N MET A 66 13.08 -2.56 14.42
CA MET A 66 14.46 -3.08 14.41
C MET A 66 14.87 -3.78 15.71
N ALA A 67 13.99 -3.84 16.71
CA ALA A 67 14.22 -4.45 18.03
C ALA A 67 13.50 -5.80 18.14
#